data_AF-A0A0F7W0C5-F1
#
_entry.id   AF-A0A0F7W0C5-F1
#
_cell.length_a   1.000
_cell.length_b   1.000
_cell.length_c   1.000
_cell.angle_alpha   90.00
_cell.angle_beta   90.00
_cell.angle_gamma   90.00
#
_symmetry.space_group_name_H-M   'P 1'
#
loop_
_entity.id
_entity.type
_entity.pdbx_description
1 polymer ?
#
loop_
_entity_poly.entity_id
_entity_poly.type
_entity_poly.pdbx_seq_one_letter_code
_entity_poly.pdbx_strand_id
1 'polypeptide(L)'
;MRGEGTKKLVPHTMSRMGDVLAGFHATWEFESDSVLIRYERGIRTPKLLQVLGERRIPLRALADVTLTPGRRGTVVLRAEPRPGADPLMEAAAGQLKEACDPYRLVLPAERETLAEYYADELRARLTEEGPAERHLVAAPEPPRQFKAYDGKASFDGTSVFFRWFWTGASSAKWKAGDQTFAVTDLIGVEWRSPEVFEGHLRLLRRDGAASSAQADQDPAAVVFGLGYGPVHESLPFAAAVLAAVRERGPVAAVPVAAVSRRDPADIAERIRHLGELHQAGLVTDEEFSAKKAELLAEL
;
A
#
# COMPACT_ATOMS: atom_id res chain seq x y z
N MET A 1 -37.47 38.65 39.69
CA MET A 1 -37.32 37.17 39.72
C MET A 1 -37.00 36.71 38.32
N ARG A 2 -35.73 36.42 38.02
CA ARG A 2 -35.31 35.81 36.75
C ARG A 2 -35.28 34.30 36.97
N GLY A 3 -36.08 33.57 36.20
CA GLY A 3 -36.03 32.10 36.18
C GLY A 3 -34.96 31.65 35.20
N GLU A 4 -33.85 31.12 35.72
CA GLU A 4 -32.87 30.36 34.95
C GLU A 4 -33.50 29.04 34.50
N GLY A 5 -33.69 28.90 33.18
CA GLY A 5 -34.02 27.63 32.56
C GLY A 5 -32.76 26.77 32.46
N THR A 6 -32.60 25.85 33.41
CA THR A 6 -31.62 24.78 33.34
C THR A 6 -31.95 23.88 32.14
N LYS A 7 -31.21 24.05 31.04
CA LYS A 7 -31.28 23.18 29.87
C LYS A 7 -30.66 21.83 30.28
N LYS A 8 -31.52 20.87 30.65
CA LYS A 8 -31.10 19.49 30.93
C LYS A 8 -30.43 18.92 29.68
N LEU A 9 -29.12 18.67 29.77
CA LEU A 9 -28.39 17.83 28.83
C LEU A 9 -28.97 16.43 28.98
N VAL A 10 -29.75 15.98 27.99
CA VAL A 10 -30.29 14.63 27.96
C VAL A 10 -29.13 13.72 27.53
N PRO A 11 -28.72 12.72 28.34
CA PRO A 11 -27.67 11.80 27.94
C PRO A 11 -28.15 11.03 26.71
N HIS A 12 -27.56 11.34 25.55
CA HIS A 12 -27.71 10.52 24.36
C HIS A 12 -26.83 9.28 24.58
N THR A 13 -27.31 8.34 25.38
CA THR A 13 -26.71 7.01 25.40
C THR A 13 -26.94 6.40 24.03
N MET A 14 -25.87 5.97 23.35
CA MET A 14 -25.83 5.40 22.00
C MET A 14 -26.67 4.12 21.81
N SER A 15 -27.98 4.22 21.99
CA SER A 15 -28.91 3.13 21.72
C SER A 15 -29.51 3.19 20.31
N ARG A 16 -28.99 4.05 19.41
CA ARG A 16 -29.35 4.04 17.99
C ARG A 16 -28.12 3.89 17.09
N MET A 17 -27.95 2.67 16.58
CA MET A 17 -27.27 2.40 15.31
C MET A 17 -27.79 3.35 14.22
N GLY A 18 -26.89 4.00 13.47
CA GLY A 18 -27.24 4.80 12.30
C GLY A 18 -27.14 6.32 12.45
N ASP A 19 -26.39 6.81 13.43
CA ASP A 19 -26.13 8.24 13.56
C ASP A 19 -25.21 8.75 12.42
N VAL A 20 -25.58 9.88 11.84
CA VAL A 20 -24.95 10.43 10.64
C VAL A 20 -24.41 11.83 10.90
N LEU A 21 -23.13 12.04 10.59
CA LEU A 21 -22.48 13.34 10.62
C LEU A 21 -22.07 13.76 9.20
N ALA A 22 -22.89 14.64 8.62
CA ALA A 22 -22.62 15.22 7.31
C ALA A 22 -21.65 16.42 7.41
N GLY A 23 -20.58 16.36 6.61
CA GLY A 23 -19.62 17.45 6.41
C GLY A 23 -19.63 17.97 4.98
N PHE A 24 -18.65 18.79 4.61
CA PHE A 24 -18.65 19.46 3.31
C PHE A 24 -18.30 18.56 2.13
N HIS A 25 -17.48 17.53 2.35
CA HIS A 25 -16.95 16.66 1.29
C HIS A 25 -17.18 15.18 1.56
N ALA A 26 -17.78 14.84 2.70
CA ALA A 26 -18.10 13.49 3.08
C ALA A 26 -19.23 13.47 4.13
N THR A 27 -19.84 12.30 4.28
CA THR A 27 -20.75 11.97 5.36
C THR A 27 -20.21 10.75 6.09
N TRP A 28 -20.20 10.79 7.43
CA TRP A 28 -19.80 9.66 8.27
C TRP A 28 -21.02 9.06 8.93
N GLU A 29 -21.16 7.75 8.83
CA GLU A 29 -22.17 6.97 9.57
C GLU A 29 -21.46 6.13 10.62
N PHE A 30 -21.92 6.25 11.86
CA PHE A 30 -21.33 5.53 12.99
C PHE A 30 -22.11 4.25 13.24
N GLU A 31 -21.44 3.13 13.03
CA GLU A 31 -21.96 1.80 13.33
C GLU A 31 -21.35 1.26 14.63
N SER A 32 -21.76 0.07 15.04
CA SER A 32 -21.28 -0.53 16.29
C SER A 32 -19.80 -0.89 16.24
N ASP A 33 -19.29 -1.30 15.07
CA ASP A 33 -17.94 -1.84 14.89
C ASP A 33 -17.12 -1.11 13.82
N SER A 34 -17.68 -0.07 13.20
CA SER A 34 -17.05 0.65 12.10
C SER A 34 -17.62 2.06 11.91
N VAL A 35 -16.89 2.85 11.13
CA VAL A 35 -17.34 4.12 10.57
C VAL A 35 -17.45 3.95 9.06
N LEU A 36 -18.63 4.21 8.50
CA LEU A 36 -18.82 4.26 7.05
C LEU A 36 -18.67 5.69 6.56
N ILE A 37 -17.65 5.92 5.75
CA ILE A 37 -17.35 7.23 5.15
C ILE A 37 -17.86 7.21 3.71
N ARG A 38 -18.82 8.08 3.37
CA ARG A 38 -19.25 8.29 1.98
C ARG A 38 -18.79 9.66 1.49
N TYR A 39 -18.06 9.70 0.39
CA TYR A 39 -17.53 10.95 -0.16
C TYR A 39 -18.52 11.60 -1.12
N GLU A 40 -18.71 12.91 -0.96
CA GLU A 40 -19.62 13.68 -1.78
C GLU A 40 -19.10 13.83 -3.21
N ARG A 41 -19.97 13.69 -4.20
CA ARG A 41 -19.62 13.96 -5.60
C ARG A 41 -19.77 15.45 -5.88
N GLY A 42 -18.70 16.12 -6.30
CA GLY A 42 -18.78 17.53 -6.66
C GLY A 42 -17.43 18.17 -6.95
N ILE A 43 -17.47 19.36 -7.56
CA ILE A 43 -16.25 20.05 -8.04
C ILE A 43 -15.27 20.39 -6.91
N ARG A 44 -15.78 20.51 -5.68
CA ARG A 44 -15.01 20.89 -4.48
C ARG A 44 -14.41 19.69 -3.77
N THR A 45 -14.88 18.47 -4.05
CA THR A 45 -14.32 17.24 -3.48
C THR A 45 -13.11 16.82 -4.32
N PRO A 46 -11.93 16.57 -3.71
CA PRO A 46 -10.78 16.08 -4.45
C PRO A 46 -11.09 14.80 -5.22
N LYS A 47 -10.57 14.70 -6.45
CA LYS A 47 -10.82 13.55 -7.34
C LYS A 47 -10.50 12.21 -6.69
N LEU A 48 -9.48 12.15 -5.82
CA LEU A 48 -9.12 10.92 -5.09
C LEU A 48 -10.31 10.44 -4.26
N LEU A 49 -10.93 11.30 -3.47
CA LEU A 49 -12.08 10.94 -2.63
C LEU A 49 -13.29 10.52 -3.48
N GLN A 50 -13.50 11.19 -4.62
CA GLN A 50 -14.55 10.77 -5.57
C GLN A 50 -14.31 9.37 -6.15
N VAL A 51 -13.05 9.04 -6.48
CA VAL A 51 -12.67 7.70 -6.98
C VAL A 51 -12.81 6.64 -5.90
N LEU A 52 -12.54 6.98 -4.63
CA LEU A 52 -12.75 6.08 -3.50
C LEU A 52 -14.24 5.83 -3.24
N GLY A 53 -15.10 6.83 -3.46
CA GLY A 53 -16.56 6.71 -3.40
C GLY A 53 -17.08 6.53 -1.97
N GLU A 54 -16.92 5.33 -1.41
CA GLU A 54 -17.25 5.03 -0.02
C GLU A 54 -16.22 4.09 0.61
N ARG A 55 -16.06 4.17 1.93
CA ARG A 55 -15.11 3.35 2.69
C ARG A 55 -15.68 2.98 4.04
N ARG A 56 -15.79 1.68 4.30
CA ARG A 56 -16.09 1.14 5.64
C ARG A 56 -14.78 0.97 6.41
N ILE A 57 -14.66 1.65 7.54
CA ILE A 57 -13.48 1.64 8.38
C ILE A 57 -13.81 0.90 9.69
N PRO A 58 -13.32 -0.34 9.89
CA PRO A 58 -13.49 -1.02 11.18
C PRO A 58 -12.86 -0.21 12.31
N LEU A 59 -13.49 -0.15 13.49
CA LEU A 59 -12.93 0.56 14.65
C LEU A 59 -11.55 0.00 15.05
N ARG A 60 -11.36 -1.32 14.90
CA ARG A 60 -10.05 -1.97 15.10
C ARG A 60 -8.94 -1.50 14.16
N ALA A 61 -9.28 -0.81 13.08
CA ALA A 61 -8.34 -0.20 12.14
C ALA A 61 -7.91 1.20 12.57
N LEU A 62 -8.55 1.79 13.58
CA LEU A 62 -8.30 3.15 14.05
C LEU A 62 -7.44 3.14 15.32
N ALA A 63 -6.50 4.05 15.39
CA ALA A 63 -5.64 4.32 16.53
C ALA A 63 -6.20 5.46 17.38
N ASP A 64 -6.76 6.49 16.75
CA ASP A 64 -7.29 7.66 17.45
C ASP A 64 -8.36 8.41 16.64
N VAL A 65 -9.07 9.34 17.27
CA VAL A 65 -9.97 10.30 16.63
C VAL A 65 -9.77 11.68 17.25
N THR A 66 -9.39 12.64 16.42
CA THR A 66 -9.07 14.02 16.84
C THR A 66 -10.09 15.01 16.29
N LEU A 67 -10.36 16.06 17.06
CA LEU A 67 -11.10 17.24 16.61
C LEU A 67 -10.14 18.43 16.67
N THR A 68 -10.04 19.16 15.56
CA THR A 68 -9.12 20.30 15.46
C THR A 68 -9.79 21.49 14.77
N PRO A 69 -9.36 22.73 15.07
CA PRO A 69 -9.77 23.89 14.29
C PRO A 69 -9.36 23.76 12.83
N GLY A 70 -10.28 24.04 11.91
CA GLY A 70 -10.04 24.08 10.48
C GLY A 70 -9.87 25.51 9.94
N ARG A 71 -10.01 25.67 8.62
CA ARG A 71 -9.87 26.97 7.94
C ARG A 71 -11.22 27.63 7.73
N ARG A 72 -11.30 28.96 7.82
CA ARG A 72 -12.51 29.74 7.48
C ARG A 72 -13.74 29.36 8.33
N GLY A 73 -13.56 29.24 9.66
CA GLY A 73 -14.67 28.96 10.57
C GLY A 73 -15.21 27.53 10.46
N THR A 74 -14.31 26.57 10.22
CA THR A 74 -14.65 25.14 10.18
C THR A 74 -13.95 24.41 11.31
N VAL A 75 -14.43 23.22 11.64
CA VAL A 75 -13.74 22.23 12.47
C VAL A 75 -13.49 20.97 11.67
N VAL A 76 -12.48 20.20 12.04
CA VAL A 76 -12.06 18.99 11.35
C VAL A 76 -12.06 17.83 12.33
N LEU A 77 -12.98 16.91 12.13
CA LEU A 77 -12.95 15.59 12.76
C LEU A 77 -12.05 14.70 11.91
N ARG A 78 -11.01 14.12 12.48
CA ARG A 78 -10.08 13.23 11.78
C ARG A 78 -9.93 11.92 12.54
N ALA A 79 -10.17 10.81 11.85
CA ALA A 79 -9.83 9.49 12.36
C ALA A 79 -8.39 9.15 11.94
N GLU A 80 -7.64 8.52 12.82
CA GLU A 80 -6.27 8.11 12.56
C GLU A 80 -6.22 6.60 12.37
N PRO A 81 -5.92 6.09 11.16
CA PRO A 81 -5.76 4.66 10.96
C PRO A 81 -4.47 4.16 11.62
N ARG A 82 -4.51 2.97 12.21
CA ARG A 82 -3.31 2.27 12.69
C ARG A 82 -2.33 2.03 11.54
N PRO A 83 -1.01 2.10 11.77
CA PRO A 83 -0.03 1.73 10.75
C PRO A 83 -0.31 0.31 10.22
N GLY A 84 -0.31 0.15 8.89
CA GLY A 84 -0.57 -1.13 8.23
C GLY A 84 -2.04 -1.58 8.19
N ALA A 85 -2.98 -0.80 8.71
CA ALA A 85 -4.41 -1.16 8.68
C ALA A 85 -5.10 -0.80 7.36
N ASP A 86 -4.65 0.26 6.68
CA ASP A 86 -5.21 0.72 5.41
C ASP A 86 -4.14 0.71 4.31
N PRO A 87 -4.31 -0.11 3.24
CA PRO A 87 -3.35 -0.19 2.15
C PRO A 87 -3.19 1.13 1.39
N LEU A 88 -4.23 1.98 1.33
CA LEU A 88 -4.13 3.30 0.69
C LEU A 88 -3.23 4.23 1.49
N MET A 89 -3.39 4.25 2.81
CA MET A 89 -2.59 5.13 3.67
C MET A 89 -1.15 4.62 3.82
N GLU A 90 -0.98 3.30 3.83
CA GLU A 90 0.35 2.68 3.81
C GLU A 90 1.09 3.00 2.50
N ALA A 91 0.45 2.81 1.34
CA ALA A 91 1.04 3.15 0.06
C ALA A 91 1.34 4.66 -0.07
N ALA A 92 0.50 5.51 0.51
CA ALA A 92 0.72 6.97 0.52
C ALA A 92 1.93 7.38 1.35
N ALA A 93 2.32 6.59 2.37
CA ALA A 93 3.45 6.83 3.25
C ALA A 93 3.54 8.28 3.76
N GLY A 94 2.40 8.88 4.14
CA GLY A 94 2.33 10.25 4.66
C GLY A 94 2.50 11.38 3.62
N GLN A 95 2.64 11.07 2.33
CA GLN A 95 2.85 12.06 1.27
C GLN A 95 1.56 12.72 0.75
N LEU A 96 0.39 12.30 1.24
CA LEU A 96 -0.89 12.88 0.83
C LEU A 96 -1.06 14.29 1.39
N LYS A 97 -1.48 15.22 0.52
CA LYS A 97 -1.98 16.52 0.98
C LYS A 97 -3.20 16.33 1.89
N GLU A 98 -3.30 17.19 2.89
CA GLU A 98 -4.41 17.21 3.86
C GLU A 98 -5.81 17.21 3.22
N ALA A 99 -5.97 17.91 2.09
CA ALA A 99 -7.25 17.94 1.37
C ALA A 99 -7.64 16.56 0.82
N CYS A 100 -6.66 15.73 0.47
CA CYS A 100 -6.85 14.38 -0.08
C CYS A 100 -6.90 13.29 1.00
N ASP A 101 -6.79 13.63 2.28
CA ASP A 101 -6.87 12.66 3.37
C ASP A 101 -8.29 12.07 3.46
N PRO A 102 -8.48 10.75 3.22
CA PRO A 102 -9.78 10.11 3.25
C PRO A 102 -10.40 10.03 4.65
N TYR A 103 -9.64 10.26 5.72
CA TYR A 103 -10.09 10.18 7.11
C TYR A 103 -10.40 11.54 7.73
N ARG A 104 -10.43 12.62 6.94
CA ARG A 104 -10.82 13.95 7.41
C ARG A 104 -12.27 14.25 7.05
N LEU A 105 -13.03 14.75 8.01
CA LEU A 105 -14.37 15.29 7.83
C LEU A 105 -14.36 16.77 8.24
N VAL A 106 -14.56 17.66 7.26
CA VAL A 106 -14.58 19.11 7.50
C VAL A 106 -16.04 19.51 7.71
N LEU A 107 -16.29 20.18 8.82
CA LEU A 107 -17.61 20.56 9.32
C LEU A 107 -17.65 22.08 9.54
N PRO A 108 -18.82 22.72 9.39
CA PRO A 108 -18.96 24.11 9.83
C PRO A 108 -18.78 24.20 11.36
N ALA A 109 -18.30 25.35 11.87
CA ALA A 109 -18.04 25.54 13.29
C ALA A 109 -19.26 25.29 14.18
N GLU A 110 -20.47 25.55 13.69
CA GLU A 110 -21.70 25.29 14.47
C GLU A 110 -21.91 23.80 14.81
N ARG A 111 -21.20 22.89 14.13
CA ARG A 111 -21.23 21.44 14.41
C ARG A 111 -20.13 20.97 15.37
N GLU A 112 -19.33 21.87 15.93
CA GLU A 112 -18.20 21.54 16.81
C GLU A 112 -18.61 20.65 18.00
N THR A 113 -19.59 21.07 18.79
CA THR A 113 -20.06 20.27 19.95
C THR A 113 -20.56 18.88 19.55
N LEU A 114 -21.21 18.75 18.38
CA LEU A 114 -21.67 17.46 17.88
C LEU A 114 -20.48 16.59 17.42
N ALA A 115 -19.50 17.20 16.76
CA ALA A 115 -18.28 16.51 16.34
C ALA A 115 -17.44 16.05 17.53
N GLU A 116 -17.36 16.87 18.58
CA GLU A 116 -16.68 16.54 19.84
C GLU A 116 -17.33 15.34 20.51
N TYR A 117 -18.66 15.33 20.62
CA TYR A 117 -19.42 14.19 21.13
C TYR A 117 -19.10 12.88 20.37
N TYR A 118 -19.12 12.90 19.03
CA TYR A 118 -18.79 11.69 18.26
C TYR A 118 -17.30 11.30 18.35
N ALA A 119 -16.40 12.27 18.49
CA ALA A 119 -14.98 11.99 18.73
C ALA A 119 -14.78 11.26 20.06
N ASP A 120 -15.42 11.72 21.13
CA ASP A 120 -15.36 11.09 22.45
C ASP A 120 -15.97 9.67 22.44
N GLU A 121 -17.15 9.51 21.84
CA GLU A 121 -17.81 8.19 21.71
C GLU A 121 -16.97 7.20 20.89
N LEU A 122 -16.33 7.64 19.81
CA LEU A 122 -15.42 6.79 19.05
C LEU A 122 -14.18 6.44 19.86
N ARG A 123 -13.52 7.43 20.48
CA ARG A 123 -12.32 7.22 21.31
C ARG A 123 -12.59 6.22 22.44
N ALA A 124 -13.76 6.28 23.08
CA ALA A 124 -14.15 5.34 24.13
C ALA A 124 -14.28 3.88 23.66
N ARG A 125 -14.37 3.63 22.34
CA ARG A 125 -14.51 2.30 21.72
C ARG A 125 -13.25 1.79 21.06
N LEU A 126 -12.23 2.63 20.91
CA LEU A 126 -10.94 2.19 20.37
C LEU A 126 -10.23 1.37 21.45
N THR A 127 -10.01 0.10 21.16
CA THR A 127 -9.44 -0.89 22.11
C THR A 127 -8.12 -1.47 21.63
N GLU A 128 -7.75 -1.16 20.40
CA GLU A 128 -6.59 -1.73 19.73
C GLU A 128 -5.41 -0.76 19.76
N GLU A 129 -4.22 -1.28 20.04
CA GLU A 129 -2.99 -0.49 20.11
C GLU A 129 -1.96 -0.95 19.06
N GLY A 130 -1.01 -0.07 18.73
CA GLY A 130 0.11 -0.39 17.85
C GLY A 130 -0.27 -0.64 16.37
N PRO A 131 0.68 -1.14 15.56
CA PRO A 131 0.44 -1.42 14.15
C PRO A 131 -0.52 -2.61 13.96
N ALA A 132 -1.29 -2.60 12.88
CA ALA A 132 -2.12 -3.74 12.49
C ALA A 132 -1.28 -4.81 11.78
N GLU A 133 -1.53 -6.07 12.11
CA GLU A 133 -0.82 -7.22 11.51
C GLU A 133 -1.20 -7.45 10.03
N ARG A 134 -2.37 -6.97 9.62
CA ARG A 134 -2.90 -7.08 8.27
C ARG A 134 -3.69 -5.83 7.89
N HIS A 135 -3.95 -5.67 6.59
CA HIS A 135 -4.92 -4.69 6.13
C HIS A 135 -6.31 -5.05 6.66
N LEU A 136 -6.96 -4.08 7.31
CA LEU A 136 -8.30 -4.19 7.88
C LEU A 136 -9.32 -3.38 7.08
N VAL A 137 -8.85 -2.37 6.34
CA VAL A 137 -9.67 -1.57 5.42
C VAL A 137 -9.53 -2.13 4.01
N ALA A 138 -10.66 -2.25 3.32
CA ALA A 138 -10.69 -2.73 1.94
C ALA A 138 -9.81 -1.87 1.02
N ALA A 139 -9.02 -2.55 0.19
CA ALA A 139 -8.22 -1.91 -0.85
C ALA A 139 -9.10 -1.48 -2.03
N PRO A 140 -8.68 -0.48 -2.83
CA PRO A 140 -9.30 -0.22 -4.11
C PRO A 140 -9.25 -1.45 -5.02
N GLU A 141 -10.40 -1.91 -5.53
CA GLU A 141 -10.48 -3.16 -6.29
C GLU A 141 -9.81 -3.06 -7.68
N PRO A 142 -9.11 -4.12 -8.16
CA PRO A 142 -8.70 -4.25 -9.55
C PRO A 142 -9.93 -4.50 -10.48
N PRO A 143 -9.82 -4.26 -11.79
CA PRO A 143 -8.64 -3.78 -12.50
C PRO A 143 -8.36 -2.29 -12.27
N ARG A 144 -7.09 -1.91 -12.21
CA ARG A 144 -6.64 -0.52 -12.12
C ARG A 144 -5.63 -0.23 -13.23
N GLN A 145 -5.66 0.99 -13.75
CA GLN A 145 -4.69 1.44 -14.73
C GLN A 145 -4.54 2.96 -14.66
N PHE A 146 -3.38 3.46 -15.05
CA PHE A 146 -3.14 4.89 -15.22
C PHE A 146 -2.06 5.13 -16.27
N LYS A 147 -2.01 6.34 -16.79
CA LYS A 147 -0.92 6.78 -17.68
C LYS A 147 0.14 7.50 -16.86
N ALA A 148 1.35 6.97 -16.87
CA ALA A 148 2.55 7.64 -16.41
C ALA A 148 3.16 8.46 -17.58
N TYR A 149 4.23 9.21 -17.30
CA TYR A 149 4.90 10.01 -18.32
C TYR A 149 5.63 9.12 -19.34
N ASP A 150 6.29 8.07 -18.85
CA ASP A 150 7.10 7.15 -19.64
C ASP A 150 6.37 5.88 -20.10
N GLY A 151 5.14 5.67 -19.65
CA GLY A 151 4.39 4.47 -20.01
C GLY A 151 2.98 4.41 -19.43
N LYS A 152 2.35 3.25 -19.62
CA LYS A 152 1.07 2.89 -19.02
C LYS A 152 1.29 1.78 -18.01
N ALA A 153 0.73 1.95 -16.81
CA ALA A 153 0.65 0.91 -15.80
C ALA A 153 -0.76 0.31 -15.77
N SER A 154 -0.86 -1.02 -15.68
CA SER A 154 -2.12 -1.74 -15.46
C SER A 154 -1.93 -2.88 -14.47
N PHE A 155 -2.96 -3.15 -13.67
CA PHE A 155 -2.99 -4.19 -12.66
C PHE A 155 -4.34 -4.90 -12.73
N ASP A 156 -4.30 -6.22 -12.86
CA ASP A 156 -5.50 -7.06 -13.02
C ASP A 156 -5.90 -7.81 -11.73
N GLY A 157 -5.19 -7.57 -10.62
CA GLY A 157 -5.37 -8.31 -9.36
C GLY A 157 -4.34 -9.42 -9.16
N THR A 158 -3.63 -9.82 -10.21
CA THR A 158 -2.63 -10.90 -10.18
C THR A 158 -1.24 -10.47 -10.64
N SER A 159 -1.19 -9.53 -11.60
CA SER A 159 0.03 -9.12 -12.28
C SER A 159 -0.02 -7.63 -12.61
N VAL A 160 1.12 -6.97 -12.46
CA VAL A 160 1.34 -5.59 -12.89
C VAL A 160 2.02 -5.59 -14.25
N PHE A 161 1.52 -4.79 -15.18
CA PHE A 161 2.04 -4.63 -16.52
C PHE A 161 2.48 -3.19 -16.74
N PHE A 162 3.69 -3.01 -17.26
CA PHE A 162 4.18 -1.72 -17.75
C PHE A 162 4.40 -1.77 -19.26
N ARG A 163 3.76 -0.84 -19.95
CA ARG A 163 3.93 -0.65 -21.40
C ARG A 163 4.55 0.71 -21.69
N TRP A 164 5.67 0.73 -22.40
CA TRP A 164 6.47 1.95 -22.57
C TRP A 164 5.94 2.87 -23.67
N PHE A 165 6.06 4.18 -23.44
CA PHE A 165 5.77 5.22 -24.44
C PHE A 165 7.05 5.69 -25.11
N TRP A 166 7.03 5.77 -26.43
CA TRP A 166 8.21 6.04 -27.26
C TRP A 166 8.85 7.40 -27.00
N THR A 167 8.05 8.39 -26.57
CA THR A 167 8.49 9.75 -26.28
C THR A 167 8.93 9.98 -24.84
N GLY A 168 8.72 9.02 -23.94
CA GLY A 168 8.93 9.23 -22.49
C GLY A 168 9.85 8.20 -21.82
N ALA A 169 9.86 6.95 -22.29
CA ALA A 169 10.71 5.92 -21.72
C ALA A 169 12.18 6.09 -22.10
N SER A 170 13.06 5.85 -21.12
CA SER A 170 14.51 5.85 -21.31
C SER A 170 14.95 4.69 -22.22
N SER A 171 16.16 4.81 -22.77
CA SER A 171 16.78 3.73 -23.54
C SER A 171 16.91 2.42 -22.75
N ALA A 172 17.06 2.50 -21.41
CA ALA A 172 17.11 1.32 -20.54
C ALA A 172 15.76 0.59 -20.55
N LYS A 173 14.65 1.31 -20.34
CA LYS A 173 13.30 0.75 -20.38
C LYS A 173 12.93 0.22 -21.76
N TRP A 174 13.30 0.94 -22.82
CA TRP A 174 13.11 0.48 -24.20
C TRP A 174 13.82 -0.84 -24.50
N LYS A 175 15.06 -0.99 -24.04
CA LYS A 175 15.83 -2.24 -24.21
C LYS A 175 15.24 -3.38 -23.39
N ALA A 176 14.69 -3.10 -22.21
CA ALA A 176 14.03 -4.11 -21.38
C ALA A 176 12.71 -4.61 -21.99
N GLY A 177 12.07 -3.81 -22.85
CA GLY A 177 10.75 -4.12 -23.41
C GLY A 177 9.63 -3.96 -22.38
N ASP A 178 8.39 -4.15 -22.82
CA ASP A 178 7.23 -4.14 -21.92
C ASP A 178 7.42 -5.16 -20.79
N GLN A 179 7.09 -4.76 -19.56
CA GLN A 179 7.34 -5.56 -18.37
C GLN A 179 6.06 -6.16 -17.81
N THR A 180 6.16 -7.36 -17.24
CA THR A 180 5.09 -8.03 -16.50
C THR A 180 5.67 -8.55 -15.19
N PHE A 181 4.99 -8.26 -14.07
CA PHE A 181 5.40 -8.67 -12.74
C PHE A 181 4.24 -9.40 -12.07
N ALA A 182 4.42 -10.68 -11.74
CA ALA A 182 3.43 -11.39 -10.92
C ALA A 182 3.50 -10.85 -9.48
N VAL A 183 2.35 -10.70 -8.82
CA VAL A 183 2.28 -10.21 -7.43
C VAL A 183 3.11 -11.08 -6.46
N THR A 184 3.26 -12.37 -6.75
CA THR A 184 4.08 -13.31 -5.96
C THR A 184 5.58 -12.97 -5.96
N ASP A 185 6.03 -12.30 -7.02
CA ASP A 185 7.42 -11.90 -7.22
C ASP A 185 7.70 -10.52 -6.62
N LEU A 186 6.69 -9.90 -6.01
CA LEU A 186 6.78 -8.60 -5.37
C LEU A 186 6.80 -8.75 -3.85
N ILE A 187 7.44 -7.78 -3.20
CA ILE A 187 7.45 -7.60 -1.74
C ILE A 187 6.79 -6.29 -1.31
N GLY A 188 6.49 -5.41 -2.26
CA GLY A 188 5.78 -4.16 -2.00
C GLY A 188 5.79 -3.22 -3.19
N VAL A 189 5.41 -1.98 -2.91
CA VAL A 189 5.38 -0.88 -3.87
C VAL A 189 5.84 0.39 -3.16
N GLU A 190 6.69 1.15 -3.83
CA GLU A 190 7.04 2.51 -3.45
C GLU A 190 6.22 3.47 -4.33
N TRP A 191 5.39 4.29 -3.70
CA TRP A 191 4.70 5.39 -4.38
C TRP A 191 5.28 6.70 -3.89
N ARG A 192 5.79 7.51 -4.82
CA ARG A 192 6.28 8.86 -4.56
C ARG A 192 5.37 9.85 -5.28
N SER A 193 4.77 10.77 -4.52
CA SER A 193 3.68 11.62 -5.02
C SER A 193 4.03 12.32 -6.35
N PRO A 194 3.11 12.39 -7.33
CA PRO A 194 3.31 13.16 -8.57
C PRO A 194 3.44 14.67 -8.33
N GLU A 195 3.18 15.13 -7.11
CA GLU A 195 3.28 16.53 -6.71
C GLU A 195 4.63 16.90 -6.11
N VAL A 196 5.55 15.94 -5.98
CA VAL A 196 6.95 16.17 -5.59
C VAL A 196 7.90 15.96 -6.77
N PHE A 197 9.13 16.45 -6.64
CA PHE A 197 10.18 16.17 -7.63
C PHE A 197 10.43 14.66 -7.73
N GLU A 198 10.63 14.15 -8.94
CA GLU A 198 10.83 12.73 -9.23
C GLU A 198 9.70 11.81 -8.71
N GLY A 199 8.45 12.28 -8.75
CA GLY A 199 7.28 11.43 -8.49
C GLY A 199 7.31 10.19 -9.38
N HIS A 200 7.03 9.02 -8.80
CA HIS A 200 7.07 7.74 -9.50
C HIS A 200 6.29 6.67 -8.74
N LEU A 201 6.05 5.55 -9.40
CA LEU A 201 5.66 4.29 -8.76
C LEU A 201 6.72 3.24 -9.10
N ARG A 202 7.32 2.63 -8.09
CA ARG A 202 8.31 1.55 -8.24
C ARG A 202 7.80 0.29 -7.56
N LEU A 203 7.86 -0.83 -8.27
CA LEU A 203 7.57 -2.15 -7.72
C LEU A 203 8.80 -2.69 -7.02
N LEU A 204 8.63 -3.16 -5.78
CA LEU A 204 9.71 -3.75 -5.01
C LEU A 204 9.70 -5.26 -5.25
N ARG A 205 10.76 -5.77 -5.89
CA ARG A 205 10.86 -7.18 -6.30
C ARG A 205 11.48 -8.04 -5.21
N ARG A 206 11.04 -9.31 -5.15
CA ARG A 206 11.52 -10.33 -4.21
C ARG A 206 12.90 -10.87 -4.55
N ASP A 207 13.21 -10.98 -5.84
CA ASP A 207 14.42 -11.62 -6.35
C ASP A 207 15.72 -10.83 -6.09
N GLY A 208 15.62 -9.66 -5.43
CA GLY A 208 16.79 -8.84 -5.08
C GLY A 208 17.52 -8.29 -6.30
N ALA A 209 16.93 -8.36 -7.50
CA ALA A 209 17.47 -7.71 -8.68
C ALA A 209 17.64 -6.23 -8.37
N ALA A 210 18.88 -5.74 -8.50
CA ALA A 210 19.21 -4.38 -8.09
C ALA A 210 18.33 -3.38 -8.85
N SER A 211 17.47 -2.67 -8.13
CA SER A 211 16.76 -1.52 -8.67
C SER A 211 17.77 -0.46 -9.06
N SER A 212 17.59 0.13 -10.25
CA SER A 212 18.34 1.35 -10.58
C SER A 212 18.01 2.42 -9.56
N ALA A 213 19.03 3.14 -9.07
CA ALA A 213 18.83 4.26 -8.15
C ALA A 213 17.87 5.31 -8.75
N GLN A 214 17.96 5.54 -10.06
CA GLN A 214 17.09 6.46 -10.78
C GLN A 214 15.86 5.72 -11.34
N ALA A 215 14.66 6.19 -10.98
CA ALA A 215 13.39 5.56 -11.36
C ALA A 215 13.08 5.62 -12.87
N ASP A 216 13.62 6.61 -13.59
CA ASP A 216 13.52 6.74 -15.04
C ASP A 216 14.33 5.67 -15.80
N GLN A 217 15.34 5.09 -15.16
CA GLN A 217 16.15 3.99 -15.71
C GLN A 217 15.73 2.60 -15.22
N ASP A 218 14.83 2.51 -14.24
CA ASP A 218 14.39 1.26 -13.63
C ASP A 218 13.19 0.64 -14.37
N PRO A 219 13.30 -0.53 -15.04
CA PRO A 219 12.16 -1.19 -15.69
C PRO A 219 11.03 -1.58 -14.73
N ALA A 220 11.31 -1.67 -13.42
CA ALA A 220 10.30 -1.92 -12.39
C ALA A 220 9.64 -0.63 -11.87
N ALA A 221 9.87 0.53 -12.51
CA ALA A 221 9.23 1.78 -12.16
C ALA A 221 8.58 2.48 -13.35
N VAL A 222 7.58 3.30 -13.07
CA VAL A 222 6.99 4.29 -13.99
C VAL A 222 7.14 5.67 -13.38
N VAL A 223 7.54 6.67 -14.18
CA VAL A 223 7.75 8.04 -13.66
C VAL A 223 6.54 8.92 -13.93
N PHE A 224 6.24 9.79 -12.98
CA PHE A 224 5.18 10.76 -13.10
C PHE A 224 5.71 12.04 -13.75
N GLY A 225 4.78 12.84 -14.29
CA GLY A 225 5.10 14.07 -14.97
C GLY A 225 3.89 14.99 -14.99
N LEU A 226 4.03 16.20 -15.55
CA LEU A 226 2.92 17.16 -15.60
C LEU A 226 1.71 16.55 -16.31
N GLY A 227 0.63 16.31 -15.56
CA GLY A 227 -0.60 15.69 -16.06
C GLY A 227 -0.60 14.15 -16.14
N TYR A 228 0.49 13.49 -15.74
CA TYR A 228 0.65 12.04 -15.77
C TYR A 228 0.83 11.46 -14.35
N GLY A 229 0.35 10.24 -14.13
CA GLY A 229 0.38 9.57 -12.83
C GLY A 229 -0.42 10.27 -11.74
N PRO A 230 -1.59 10.87 -12.03
CA PRO A 230 -2.27 11.71 -11.05
C PRO A 230 -2.67 10.92 -9.79
N VAL A 231 -2.64 11.58 -8.63
CA VAL A 231 -2.87 10.94 -7.31
C VAL A 231 -4.13 10.06 -7.28
N HIS A 232 -5.22 10.51 -7.90
CA HIS A 232 -6.51 9.81 -7.90
C HIS A 232 -6.53 8.51 -8.71
N GLU A 233 -5.49 8.22 -9.50
CA GLU A 233 -5.34 6.96 -10.23
C GLU A 233 -4.13 6.16 -9.73
N SER A 234 -2.98 6.83 -9.56
CA SER A 234 -1.71 6.16 -9.22
C SER A 234 -1.66 5.65 -7.78
N LEU A 235 -2.26 6.37 -6.83
CA LEU A 235 -2.29 5.92 -5.43
C LEU A 235 -3.27 4.76 -5.21
N PRO A 236 -4.52 4.79 -5.71
CA PRO A 236 -5.39 3.61 -5.64
C PRO A 236 -4.80 2.39 -6.34
N PHE A 237 -4.06 2.58 -7.44
CA PHE A 237 -3.29 1.53 -8.08
C PHE A 237 -2.23 0.95 -7.14
N ALA A 238 -1.40 1.79 -6.52
CA ALA A 238 -0.36 1.33 -5.59
C ALA A 238 -0.98 0.57 -4.41
N ALA A 239 -2.08 1.08 -3.84
CA ALA A 239 -2.79 0.44 -2.74
C ALA A 239 -3.34 -0.95 -3.12
N ALA A 240 -3.90 -1.09 -4.33
CA ALA A 240 -4.40 -2.37 -4.83
C ALA A 240 -3.28 -3.40 -4.98
N VAL A 241 -2.13 -2.99 -5.54
CA VAL A 241 -0.95 -3.85 -5.67
C VAL A 241 -0.42 -4.24 -4.30
N LEU A 242 -0.28 -3.28 -3.38
CA LEU A 242 0.23 -3.52 -2.02
C LEU A 242 -0.64 -4.52 -1.26
N ALA A 243 -1.96 -4.37 -1.32
CA ALA A 243 -2.91 -5.29 -0.71
C ALA A 243 -2.77 -6.71 -1.29
N ALA A 244 -2.70 -6.83 -2.61
CA ALA A 244 -2.54 -8.12 -3.27
C ALA A 244 -1.21 -8.81 -2.89
N VAL A 245 -0.12 -8.04 -2.76
CA VAL A 245 1.18 -8.56 -2.30
C VAL A 245 1.09 -9.11 -0.88
N ARG A 246 0.38 -8.39 0.02
CA ARG A 246 0.21 -8.85 1.41
C ARG A 246 -0.71 -10.06 1.53
N GLU A 247 -1.81 -10.10 0.79
CA GLU A 247 -2.73 -11.25 0.76
C GLU A 247 -2.07 -12.50 0.19
N ARG A 248 -1.20 -12.33 -0.81
CA ARG A 248 -0.37 -13.39 -1.39
C ARG A 248 1.00 -13.49 -0.74
N GLY A 249 1.14 -12.96 0.48
CA GLY A 249 2.32 -13.11 1.33
C GLY A 249 2.78 -14.57 1.33
N PRO A 250 4.07 -14.82 1.55
CA PRO A 250 4.70 -16.07 1.16
C PRO A 250 3.85 -17.24 1.64
N VAL A 251 3.38 -18.07 0.70
CA VAL A 251 3.12 -19.46 1.05
C VAL A 251 4.40 -19.86 1.76
N ALA A 252 4.33 -20.10 3.07
CA ALA A 252 5.42 -20.75 3.75
C ALA A 252 5.67 -21.96 2.89
N ALA A 253 6.79 -21.97 2.15
CA ALA A 253 7.33 -23.21 1.68
C ALA A 253 7.38 -24.02 2.95
N VAL A 254 6.46 -25.00 3.07
CA VAL A 254 6.61 -26.07 4.03
C VAL A 254 8.08 -26.42 3.87
N PRO A 255 8.92 -26.33 4.92
CA PRO A 255 10.24 -26.85 4.76
C PRO A 255 9.95 -28.31 4.44
N VAL A 256 10.10 -28.69 3.17
CA VAL A 256 10.47 -30.04 2.85
C VAL A 256 11.70 -30.18 3.70
N ALA A 257 11.56 -30.86 4.82
CA ALA A 257 12.66 -31.15 5.69
C ALA A 257 13.66 -31.83 4.76
N ALA A 258 14.65 -31.06 4.31
CA ALA A 258 15.84 -31.57 3.70
C ALA A 258 16.53 -32.27 4.85
N VAL A 259 16.07 -33.49 5.13
CA VAL A 259 16.82 -34.52 5.81
C VAL A 259 17.99 -34.78 4.87
N SER A 260 18.98 -33.91 4.98
CA SER A 260 20.29 -34.05 4.37
C SER A 260 21.00 -35.17 5.12
N ARG A 261 20.64 -36.41 4.79
CA ARG A 261 21.65 -37.45 4.74
C ARG A 261 22.38 -37.26 3.43
N ARG A 262 23.62 -36.78 3.53
CA ARG A 262 24.55 -36.67 2.40
C ARG A 262 24.75 -38.06 1.82
N ASP A 263 24.19 -38.27 0.63
CA ASP A 263 24.28 -39.55 -0.07
C ASP A 263 25.60 -39.57 -0.86
N PRO A 264 26.44 -40.61 -0.71
CA PRO A 264 27.64 -40.81 -1.54
C PRO A 264 27.37 -40.72 -3.05
N ALA A 265 26.15 -40.98 -3.51
CA ALA A 265 25.75 -40.82 -4.90
C ALA A 265 25.82 -39.36 -5.40
N ASP A 266 25.46 -38.39 -4.55
CA ASP A 266 25.51 -36.95 -4.89
C ASP A 266 26.95 -36.45 -5.02
N ILE A 267 27.86 -37.01 -4.22
CA ILE A 267 29.29 -36.71 -4.30
C ILE A 267 29.88 -37.27 -5.60
N ALA A 268 29.48 -38.48 -5.99
CA ALA A 268 29.90 -39.09 -7.26
C ALA A 268 29.42 -38.29 -8.48
N GLU A 269 28.20 -37.74 -8.44
CA GLU A 269 27.66 -36.85 -9.48
C GLU A 269 28.44 -35.53 -9.55
N ARG A 270 28.77 -34.92 -8.41
CA ARG A 270 29.57 -33.69 -8.35
C ARG A 270 30.99 -33.88 -8.88
N ILE A 271 31.63 -35.01 -8.59
CA ILE A 271 32.94 -35.35 -9.15
C ILE A 271 32.86 -35.54 -10.67
N ARG A 272 31.75 -36.11 -11.17
CA ARG A 272 31.53 -36.27 -12.63
C ARG A 272 31.40 -34.91 -13.31
N HIS A 273 30.62 -34.00 -12.75
CA HIS A 273 30.43 -32.65 -13.28
C HIS A 273 31.71 -31.81 -13.22
N LEU A 274 32.50 -31.94 -12.14
CA LEU A 274 33.81 -31.31 -12.04
C LEU A 274 34.78 -31.80 -13.14
N GLY A 275 34.68 -33.07 -13.54
CA GLY A 275 35.44 -33.64 -14.66
C GLY A 275 35.02 -33.08 -16.02
N GLU A 276 33.72 -32.82 -16.22
CA GLU A 276 33.20 -32.18 -17.44
C GLU A 276 33.72 -30.74 -17.59
N LEU A 277 33.76 -29.98 -16.49
CA LEU A 277 34.28 -28.60 -16.47
C LEU A 277 35.78 -28.54 -16.74
N HIS A 278 36.54 -29.52 -16.24
CA HIS A 278 37.96 -29.65 -16.52
C HIS A 278 38.22 -29.99 -18.00
N GLN A 279 37.46 -30.93 -18.57
CA GLN A 279 37.54 -31.27 -20.00
C GLN A 279 37.13 -30.10 -20.91
N ALA A 280 36.24 -29.23 -20.44
CA ALA A 280 35.86 -27.99 -21.11
C ALA A 280 36.92 -26.86 -20.98
N GLY A 281 38.02 -27.08 -20.25
CA GLY A 281 39.08 -26.10 -20.01
C GLY A 281 38.66 -24.92 -19.12
N LEU A 282 37.56 -25.05 -18.39
CA LEU A 282 37.00 -24.01 -17.51
C LEU A 282 37.61 -24.01 -16.11
N VAL A 283 38.39 -25.05 -15.79
CA VAL A 283 39.07 -25.25 -14.51
C VAL A 283 40.48 -25.74 -14.80
N THR A 284 41.46 -25.23 -14.07
CA THR A 284 42.86 -25.68 -14.22
C THR A 284 43.10 -27.05 -13.55
N ASP A 285 44.16 -27.75 -13.95
CA ASP A 285 44.52 -29.07 -13.38
C ASP A 285 44.69 -29.03 -11.85
N GLU A 286 45.22 -27.93 -11.33
CA GLU A 286 45.46 -27.72 -9.90
C GLU A 286 44.15 -27.51 -9.12
N GLU A 287 43.25 -26.68 -9.66
CA GLU A 287 41.92 -26.42 -9.09
C GLU A 287 41.03 -27.67 -9.14
N PHE A 288 41.09 -28.42 -10.24
CA PHE A 288 40.40 -29.69 -10.39
C PHE A 288 40.86 -30.71 -9.34
N SER A 289 42.17 -30.86 -9.16
CA SER A 289 42.76 -31.81 -8.22
C SER A 289 42.41 -31.46 -6.77
N ALA A 290 42.47 -30.18 -6.40
CA ALA A 290 42.10 -29.71 -5.06
C ALA A 290 40.62 -29.95 -4.75
N LYS A 291 39.71 -29.56 -5.66
CA LYS A 291 38.27 -29.72 -5.45
C LYS A 291 37.81 -31.17 -5.49
N LYS A 292 38.43 -32.02 -6.30
CA LYS A 292 38.17 -33.46 -6.31
C LYS A 292 38.59 -34.12 -5.00
N ALA A 293 39.74 -33.74 -4.44
CA ALA A 293 40.21 -34.27 -3.16
C ALA A 293 39.30 -33.87 -1.99
N GLU A 294 38.81 -32.62 -1.99
CA GLU A 294 37.82 -32.13 -1.02
C GLU A 294 36.51 -32.92 -1.10
N LEU A 295 35.96 -33.12 -2.31
CA LEU A 295 34.73 -33.89 -2.51
C LEU A 295 34.89 -35.38 -2.14
N LEU A 296 36.05 -35.98 -2.42
CA LEU A 296 36.33 -37.37 -2.02
C LEU A 296 36.49 -37.52 -0.50
N ALA A 297 36.91 -36.47 0.22
CA ALA A 297 37.00 -36.48 1.67
C ALA A 297 35.63 -36.35 2.36
N GLU A 298 34.59 -35.96 1.63
CA GLU A 298 33.20 -35.91 2.11
C GLU A 298 32.45 -37.26 2.01
N LEU A 299 33.10 -38.27 1.41
CA LEU A 299 32.59 -39.62 1.12
C LEU A 299 32.94 -40.59 2.26
#